data_AF-A0A925HAW0-F1
#
_entry.id   AF-A0A925HAW0-F1
#
_cell.length_a   1.000
_cell.length_b   1.000
_cell.length_c   1.000
_cell.angle_alpha   90.00
_cell.angle_beta   90.00
_cell.angle_gamma   90.00
#
_symmetry.space_group_name_H-M   'P 1'
#
loop_
_entity.id
_entity.type
_entity.pdbx_description
1 polymer ?
#
loop_
_entity_poly.entity_id
_entity_poly.type
_entity_poly.pdbx_seq_one_letter_code
_entity_poly.pdbx_strand_id
1 'polypeptide(L)'
;MPLLKIVLLAFLCLIVFAGDAASAASFESVPRDKDLKRAESVVAKLLRLEEAAAADFGAYLKAAEKIYPGLFASVADLRVGDIKTDLSTAAALYETAQRTGAGVGADAPDCSRELRASYFQLCRESISRTRLLWAKARMHTRFAEAAILYARGDRSSSTLDALAQIRAERSTDLALAEETLRALKELAAELSGDSPAEAVARRASAGSKQQLSERIVATLGETELVLASLPRGRIHQLLRNARDAFRDGLFWQLKATPARALVVSVNSLDAPDPLRQVNLSADDADRAALQNWRGALRFIGKAEEAIGEARGLR
;
A
#
# COMPACT_ATOMS: atom_id res chain seq x y z
N MET A 1 -43.98 23.95 39.45
CA MET A 1 -42.52 23.77 39.54
C MET A 1 -41.98 22.36 39.13
N PRO A 2 -42.61 21.55 38.25
CA PRO A 2 -41.99 20.32 37.72
C PRO A 2 -41.28 20.52 36.36
N LEU A 3 -41.68 21.52 35.57
CA LEU A 3 -41.13 21.79 34.23
C LEU A 3 -39.65 22.23 34.26
N LEU A 4 -39.25 23.03 35.25
CA LEU A 4 -37.86 23.51 35.36
C LEU A 4 -36.87 22.38 35.64
N LYS A 5 -37.31 21.33 36.36
CA LYS A 5 -36.48 20.17 36.70
C LYS A 5 -36.29 19.22 35.50
N ILE A 6 -37.29 19.12 34.62
CA ILE A 6 -37.23 18.29 33.41
C ILE A 6 -36.31 18.93 32.36
N VAL A 7 -36.34 20.25 32.22
CA VAL A 7 -35.44 20.99 31.29
C VAL A 7 -33.97 20.87 31.74
N LEU A 8 -33.70 20.92 33.04
CA LEU A 8 -32.34 20.79 33.56
C LEU A 8 -31.78 19.35 33.39
N LEU A 9 -32.63 18.34 33.54
CA LEU A 9 -32.25 16.94 33.33
C LEU A 9 -31.98 16.64 31.84
N ALA A 10 -32.78 17.21 30.94
CA ALA A 10 -32.56 17.08 29.49
C ALA A 10 -31.25 17.76 29.04
N PHE A 11 -30.92 18.92 29.61
CA PHE A 11 -29.63 19.58 29.35
C PHE A 11 -28.43 18.77 29.89
N LEU A 12 -28.55 18.15 31.07
CA LEU A 12 -27.50 17.29 31.63
C LEU A 12 -27.31 16.01 30.82
N CYS A 13 -28.38 15.39 30.30
CA CYS A 13 -28.27 14.24 29.41
C CYS A 13 -27.63 14.62 28.06
N LEU A 14 -27.90 15.82 27.53
CA LEU A 14 -27.24 16.31 26.31
C LEU A 14 -25.75 16.58 26.52
N ILE A 15 -25.30 17.01 27.70
CA ILE A 15 -23.86 17.22 27.99
C ILE A 15 -23.12 15.88 28.14
N VAL A 16 -23.75 14.86 28.72
CA VAL A 16 -23.14 13.52 28.82
C VAL A 16 -23.08 12.83 27.44
N PHE A 17 -24.10 12.99 26.60
CA PHE A 17 -24.07 12.45 25.22
C PHE A 17 -23.24 13.28 24.23
N ALA A 18 -23.05 14.58 24.47
CA ALA A 18 -22.09 15.40 23.72
C ALA A 18 -20.64 15.17 24.16
N GLY A 19 -20.40 14.74 25.40
CA GLY A 19 -19.07 14.37 25.91
C GLY A 19 -18.49 13.12 25.23
N ASP A 20 -19.33 12.11 24.94
CA ASP A 20 -18.90 10.91 24.20
C ASP A 20 -18.90 11.11 22.68
N ALA A 21 -19.75 11.98 22.13
CA ALA A 21 -19.73 12.31 20.70
C ALA A 21 -18.57 13.26 20.32
N ALA A 22 -18.08 14.09 21.26
CA ALA A 22 -16.88 14.91 21.07
C ALA A 22 -15.57 14.14 21.31
N SER A 23 -15.61 12.97 21.95
CA SER A 23 -14.43 12.10 22.12
C SER A 23 -14.17 11.20 20.89
N ALA A 24 -15.07 11.21 19.90
CA ALA A 24 -14.88 10.58 18.59
C ALA A 24 -14.35 11.55 17.51
N ALA A 25 -14.26 12.85 17.82
CA ALA A 25 -13.62 13.84 16.97
C ALA A 25 -12.10 13.84 17.20
N SER A 26 -11.40 12.95 16.49
CA SER A 26 -10.13 13.23 15.80
C SER A 26 -9.17 14.28 16.40
N PHE A 27 -8.82 14.17 17.69
CA PHE A 27 -7.53 14.67 18.14
C PHE A 27 -6.53 13.52 17.97
N GLU A 28 -5.72 13.64 16.93
CA GLU A 28 -4.47 12.92 16.81
C GLU A 28 -3.63 13.25 18.06
N SER A 29 -3.82 12.45 19.11
CA SER A 29 -3.16 12.67 20.40
C SER A 29 -1.66 12.75 20.15
N VAL A 30 -1.04 13.86 20.56
CA VAL A 30 0.41 14.09 20.48
C VAL A 30 1.14 12.77 20.77
N PRO A 31 2.08 12.35 19.88
CA PRO A 31 2.79 11.09 20.06
C PRO A 31 3.35 10.98 21.48
N ARG A 32 3.09 9.86 22.16
CA ARG A 32 3.60 9.66 23.52
C ARG A 32 5.12 9.63 23.47
N ASP A 33 5.79 10.13 24.53
CA ASP A 33 7.26 10.12 24.62
C ASP A 33 7.87 8.73 24.34
N LYS A 34 7.21 7.67 24.80
CA LYS A 34 7.59 6.28 24.53
C LYS A 34 7.56 5.93 23.04
N ASP A 35 6.56 6.42 22.31
CA ASP A 35 6.41 6.16 20.87
C ASP A 35 7.50 6.93 20.08
N LEU A 36 7.78 8.17 20.48
CA LEU A 36 8.87 8.97 19.91
C LEU A 36 10.23 8.32 20.15
N LYS A 37 10.52 7.85 21.37
CA LYS A 37 11.77 7.11 21.68
C LYS A 37 11.95 5.85 20.84
N ARG A 38 10.87 5.11 20.58
CA ARG A 38 10.89 3.95 19.69
C ARG A 38 11.20 4.37 18.25
N ALA A 39 10.54 5.41 17.76
CA ALA A 39 10.77 5.94 16.42
C ALA A 39 12.22 6.44 16.25
N GLU A 40 12.76 7.17 17.24
CA GLU A 40 14.16 7.61 17.28
C GLU A 40 15.13 6.43 17.19
N SER A 41 14.85 5.33 17.91
CA SER A 41 15.67 4.12 17.82
C SER A 41 15.64 3.47 16.43
N VAL A 42 14.50 3.51 15.74
CA VAL A 42 14.39 3.05 14.34
C VAL A 42 15.17 3.97 13.42
N VAL A 43 15.03 5.30 13.54
CA VAL A 43 15.81 6.28 12.77
C VAL A 43 17.30 6.03 12.93
N ALA A 44 17.79 5.84 14.16
CA ALA A 44 19.21 5.55 14.41
C ALA A 44 19.70 4.26 13.69
N LYS A 45 18.87 3.22 13.58
CA LYS A 45 19.19 2.02 12.80
C LYS A 45 19.23 2.32 11.29
N LEU A 46 18.29 3.09 10.78
CA LEU A 46 18.24 3.49 9.36
C LEU A 46 19.42 4.40 8.99
N LEU A 47 19.82 5.32 9.86
CA LEU A 47 21.01 6.16 9.66
C LEU A 47 22.30 5.34 9.57
N ARG A 48 22.44 4.27 10.35
CA ARG A 48 23.59 3.34 10.20
C ARG A 48 23.59 2.61 8.86
N LEU A 49 22.41 2.30 8.30
CA LEU A 49 22.30 1.74 6.96
C LEU A 49 22.65 2.79 5.89
N GLU A 50 22.24 4.05 6.08
CA GLU A 50 22.61 5.19 5.23
C GLU A 50 24.13 5.39 5.19
N GLU A 51 24.78 5.44 6.36
CA GLU A 51 26.23 5.54 6.49
C GLU A 51 26.96 4.39 5.77
N ALA A 52 26.49 3.15 5.97
CA ALA A 52 27.07 1.99 5.31
C ALA A 52 26.88 2.00 3.79
N ALA A 53 25.70 2.42 3.31
CA ALA A 53 25.39 2.58 1.88
C ALA A 53 26.17 3.72 1.21
N ALA A 54 26.54 4.75 1.97
CA ALA A 54 27.39 5.83 1.50
C ALA A 54 28.82 5.34 1.22
N ALA A 55 29.34 4.39 2.03
CA ALA A 55 30.64 3.78 1.81
C ALA A 55 30.63 2.88 0.55
N ASP A 56 29.92 1.74 0.59
CA ASP A 56 29.77 0.83 -0.55
C ASP A 56 28.67 -0.23 -0.31
N PHE A 57 28.34 -1.00 -1.34
CA PHE A 57 27.31 -2.04 -1.26
C PHE A 57 27.68 -3.19 -0.30
N GLY A 58 28.95 -3.55 -0.18
CA GLY A 58 29.40 -4.60 0.72
C GLY A 58 29.31 -4.19 2.20
N ALA A 59 29.67 -2.95 2.51
CA ALA A 59 29.47 -2.36 3.84
C ALA A 59 27.98 -2.32 4.20
N TYR A 60 27.14 -1.93 3.24
CA TYR A 60 25.69 -1.95 3.38
C TYR A 60 25.15 -3.36 3.68
N LEU A 61 25.57 -4.39 2.94
CA LEU A 61 25.13 -5.77 3.18
C LEU A 61 25.45 -6.24 4.60
N LYS A 62 26.67 -5.96 5.08
CA LYS A 62 27.11 -6.31 6.45
C LYS A 62 26.30 -5.58 7.52
N ALA A 63 25.92 -4.33 7.28
CA ALA A 63 25.06 -3.57 8.19
C ALA A 63 23.62 -4.10 8.18
N ALA A 64 23.07 -4.39 6.99
CA ALA A 64 21.73 -4.92 6.80
C ALA A 64 21.54 -6.27 7.51
N GLU A 65 22.49 -7.19 7.38
CA GLU A 65 22.46 -8.51 8.04
C GLU A 65 22.27 -8.39 9.56
N LYS A 66 22.90 -7.39 10.19
CA LYS A 66 22.79 -7.14 11.63
C LYS A 66 21.50 -6.43 12.02
N ILE A 67 21.03 -5.50 11.19
CA ILE A 67 19.96 -4.57 11.54
C ILE A 67 18.56 -5.14 11.22
N TYR A 68 18.41 -5.85 10.10
CA TYR A 68 17.11 -6.29 9.59
C TYR A 68 16.32 -7.23 10.50
N PRO A 69 16.94 -8.22 11.19
CA PRO A 69 16.19 -9.14 12.03
C PRO A 69 15.30 -8.44 13.08
N GLY A 70 15.72 -7.28 13.59
CA GLY A 70 14.94 -6.49 14.55
C GLY A 70 14.28 -5.23 13.98
N LEU A 71 14.63 -4.78 12.78
CA LEU A 71 14.16 -3.50 12.24
C LEU A 71 12.65 -3.53 11.93
N PHE A 72 12.19 -4.53 11.17
CA PHE A 72 10.78 -4.60 10.75
C PHE A 72 9.83 -4.78 11.92
N ALA A 73 10.22 -5.58 12.92
CA ALA A 73 9.45 -5.72 14.16
C ALA A 73 9.37 -4.38 14.91
N SER A 74 10.49 -3.66 15.03
CA SER A 74 10.51 -2.34 15.68
C SER A 74 9.60 -1.33 14.98
N VAL A 75 9.57 -1.36 13.65
CA VAL A 75 8.69 -0.48 12.83
C VAL A 75 7.22 -0.90 12.96
N ALA A 76 6.94 -2.20 12.95
CA ALA A 76 5.58 -2.73 13.08
C ALA A 76 4.92 -2.33 14.40
N ASP A 77 5.70 -2.25 15.48
CA ASP A 77 5.26 -1.85 16.83
C ASP A 77 4.97 -0.35 16.99
N LEU A 78 5.30 0.48 15.99
CA LEU A 78 4.96 1.89 16.02
C LEU A 78 3.46 2.11 15.86
N ARG A 79 2.95 3.20 16.45
CA ARG A 79 1.57 3.64 16.24
C ARG A 79 1.35 4.03 14.78
N VAL A 80 0.17 3.73 14.24
CA VAL A 80 -0.23 4.17 12.90
C VAL A 80 -0.24 5.69 12.82
N GLY A 81 0.42 6.24 11.80
CA GLY A 81 0.57 7.67 11.55
C GLY A 81 1.68 7.92 10.52
N ASP A 82 2.01 9.19 10.28
CA ASP A 82 3.01 9.58 9.29
C ASP A 82 4.41 9.04 9.61
N ILE A 83 4.85 9.15 10.88
CA ILE A 83 6.16 8.64 11.32
C ILE A 83 6.32 7.15 10.99
N LYS A 84 5.32 6.32 11.31
CA LYS A 84 5.35 4.89 10.97
C LYS A 84 5.34 4.67 9.47
N THR A 85 4.58 5.45 8.73
CA THR A 85 4.46 5.35 7.28
C THR A 85 5.81 5.61 6.62
N ASP A 86 6.51 6.67 7.00
CA ASP A 86 7.84 6.99 6.49
C ASP A 86 8.88 5.94 6.89
N LEU A 87 8.91 5.51 8.16
CA LEU A 87 9.87 4.50 8.62
C LEU A 87 9.64 3.12 7.99
N SER A 88 8.39 2.72 7.76
CA SER A 88 8.03 1.50 7.02
C SER A 88 8.45 1.58 5.56
N THR A 89 8.27 2.75 4.94
CA THR A 89 8.67 2.99 3.55
C THR A 89 10.18 2.92 3.42
N ALA A 90 10.93 3.61 4.29
CA ALA A 90 12.38 3.59 4.31
C ALA A 90 12.93 2.16 4.51
N ALA A 91 12.42 1.42 5.49
CA ALA A 91 12.84 0.04 5.75
C ALA A 91 12.60 -0.88 4.54
N ALA A 92 11.43 -0.79 3.91
CA ALA A 92 11.10 -1.59 2.72
C ALA A 92 11.97 -1.23 1.49
N LEU A 93 12.31 0.05 1.31
CA LEU A 93 13.17 0.51 0.22
C LEU A 93 14.61 0.02 0.39
N TYR A 94 15.17 0.10 1.60
CA TYR A 94 16.47 -0.50 1.91
C TYR A 94 16.41 -2.02 1.67
N GLU A 95 15.39 -2.72 2.17
CA GLU A 95 15.24 -4.16 1.94
C GLU A 95 15.24 -4.52 0.44
N THR A 96 14.48 -3.75 -0.34
CA THR A 96 14.42 -3.92 -1.80
C THR A 96 15.79 -3.69 -2.44
N ALA A 97 16.51 -2.64 -2.02
CA ALA A 97 17.86 -2.36 -2.51
C ALA A 97 18.84 -3.51 -2.23
N GLN A 98 18.72 -4.17 -1.08
CA GLN A 98 19.51 -5.35 -0.72
C GLN A 98 19.24 -6.50 -1.70
N ARG A 99 17.96 -6.79 -1.98
CA ARG A 99 17.55 -7.88 -2.88
C ARG A 99 17.94 -7.62 -4.33
N THR A 100 17.83 -6.37 -4.82
CA THR A 100 18.10 -6.03 -6.22
C THR A 100 19.59 -5.82 -6.52
N GLY A 101 20.37 -5.40 -5.54
CA GLY A 101 21.79 -5.10 -5.72
C GLY A 101 22.67 -6.33 -6.00
N ALA A 102 22.17 -7.55 -5.75
CA ALA A 102 22.91 -8.80 -5.95
C ALA A 102 22.92 -9.34 -7.40
N GLY A 103 22.22 -8.71 -8.35
CA GLY A 103 22.21 -9.25 -9.73
C GLY A 103 21.59 -8.41 -10.86
N VAL A 104 20.98 -7.25 -10.59
CA VAL A 104 20.20 -6.48 -11.61
C VAL A 104 20.46 -4.96 -11.52
N GLY A 105 21.50 -4.55 -10.78
CA GLY A 105 21.64 -3.18 -10.27
C GLY A 105 22.60 -2.24 -11.01
N ALA A 106 23.12 -2.62 -12.19
CA ALA A 106 24.07 -1.78 -12.94
C ALA A 106 23.38 -0.80 -13.90
N ASP A 107 22.15 -1.06 -14.30
CA ASP A 107 21.44 -0.23 -15.26
C ASP A 107 20.87 1.06 -14.63
N ALA A 108 20.81 2.10 -15.45
CA ALA A 108 20.16 3.36 -15.09
C ALA A 108 18.68 3.11 -14.79
N PRO A 109 18.10 3.78 -13.77
CA PRO A 109 16.69 3.62 -13.45
C PRO A 109 15.78 4.21 -14.55
N ASP A 110 14.67 3.53 -14.83
CA ASP A 110 13.61 4.06 -15.71
C ASP A 110 12.77 5.11 -14.95
N CYS A 111 13.09 6.39 -15.16
CA CYS A 111 12.40 7.49 -14.49
C CYS A 111 11.02 7.80 -15.07
N SER A 112 10.63 7.22 -16.22
CA SER A 112 9.29 7.46 -16.81
C SER A 112 8.15 6.94 -15.93
N ARG A 113 8.48 6.07 -14.98
CA ARG A 113 7.55 5.41 -14.06
C ARG A 113 7.40 6.12 -12.71
N GLU A 114 8.15 7.20 -12.48
CA GLU A 114 8.13 7.92 -11.20
C GLU A 114 7.00 8.96 -11.18
N LEU A 115 5.96 8.69 -10.39
CA LEU A 115 4.76 9.53 -10.32
C LEU A 115 4.90 10.73 -9.37
N ARG A 116 5.88 10.69 -8.45
CA ARG A 116 6.14 11.76 -7.47
C ARG A 116 7.29 12.63 -7.95
N ALA A 117 7.13 13.95 -7.86
CA ALA A 117 8.16 14.90 -8.31
C ALA A 117 9.50 14.70 -7.57
N SER A 118 9.47 14.50 -6.25
CA SER A 118 10.67 14.19 -5.46
C SER A 118 11.35 12.90 -5.92
N TYR A 119 10.58 11.83 -6.15
CA TYR A 119 11.13 10.57 -6.65
C TYR A 119 11.69 10.68 -8.06
N PHE A 120 11.01 11.43 -8.94
CA PHE A 120 11.48 11.69 -10.29
C PHE A 120 12.81 12.46 -10.28
N GLN A 121 12.94 13.47 -9.42
CA GLN A 121 14.20 14.19 -9.22
C GLN A 121 15.31 13.25 -8.74
N LEU A 122 15.07 12.49 -7.67
CA LEU A 122 16.03 11.51 -7.16
C LEU A 122 16.41 10.46 -8.21
N CYS A 123 15.49 10.07 -9.08
CA CYS A 123 15.73 9.14 -10.16
C CYS A 123 16.72 9.71 -11.18
N ARG A 124 16.54 10.97 -11.58
CA ARG A 124 17.47 11.65 -12.51
C ARG A 124 18.87 11.84 -11.95
N GLU A 125 18.98 12.00 -10.63
CA GLU A 125 20.25 12.15 -9.92
C GLU A 125 20.94 10.80 -9.66
N SER A 126 20.22 9.69 -9.83
CA SER A 126 20.72 8.35 -9.49
C SER A 126 21.32 7.63 -10.69
N ILE A 127 22.57 7.21 -10.55
CA ILE A 127 23.28 6.44 -11.59
C ILE A 127 22.82 4.98 -11.70
N SER A 128 22.10 4.46 -10.70
CA SER A 128 21.62 3.08 -10.69
C SER A 128 20.36 2.90 -9.87
N ARG A 129 19.62 1.81 -10.15
CA ARG A 129 18.41 1.45 -9.40
C ARG A 129 18.67 1.28 -7.90
N THR A 130 19.79 0.69 -7.51
CA THR A 130 20.14 0.51 -6.09
C THR A 130 20.37 1.87 -5.41
N ARG A 131 21.08 2.78 -6.07
CA ARG A 131 21.32 4.15 -5.57
C ARG A 131 20.01 4.93 -5.44
N LEU A 132 19.10 4.77 -6.40
CA LEU A 132 17.76 5.37 -6.33
C LEU A 132 16.96 4.86 -5.12
N LEU A 133 16.95 3.55 -4.88
CA LEU A 133 16.25 2.97 -3.73
C LEU A 133 16.82 3.49 -2.40
N TRP A 134 18.14 3.60 -2.28
CA TRP A 134 18.78 4.21 -1.11
C TRP A 134 18.44 5.70 -0.97
N ALA A 135 18.41 6.46 -2.06
CA ALA A 135 18.07 7.87 -2.04
C ALA A 135 16.62 8.10 -1.58
N LYS A 136 15.67 7.31 -2.09
CA LYS A 136 14.27 7.32 -1.63
C LYS A 136 14.16 6.92 -0.15
N ALA A 137 14.89 5.87 0.27
CA ALA A 137 14.87 5.42 1.66
C ALA A 137 15.42 6.49 2.62
N ARG A 138 16.50 7.17 2.22
CA ARG A 138 17.07 8.31 2.94
C ARG A 138 16.07 9.45 3.07
N MET A 139 15.40 9.83 1.97
CA MET A 139 14.37 10.87 2.00
C MET A 139 13.27 10.56 3.03
N HIS A 140 12.75 9.34 3.04
CA HIS A 140 11.73 8.92 4.02
C HIS A 140 12.28 8.87 5.46
N THR A 141 13.54 8.45 5.66
CA THR A 141 14.18 8.53 6.98
C THR A 141 14.23 9.97 7.50
N ARG A 142 14.59 10.94 6.63
CA ARG A 142 14.62 12.37 6.98
C ARG A 142 13.25 12.96 7.24
N PHE A 143 12.22 12.51 6.51
CA PHE A 143 10.84 12.92 6.79
C PHE A 143 10.38 12.47 8.18
N ALA A 144 10.66 11.23 8.55
CA ALA A 144 10.37 10.72 9.89
C ALA A 144 11.15 11.49 10.98
N GLU A 145 12.43 11.76 10.75
CA GLU A 145 13.29 12.54 11.66
C GLU A 145 12.73 13.94 11.90
N ALA A 146 12.37 14.67 10.83
CA ALA A 146 11.78 16.00 10.94
C ALA A 146 10.45 15.99 11.71
N ALA A 147 9.59 15.01 11.46
CA ALA A 147 8.33 14.84 12.20
C ALA A 147 8.56 14.56 13.70
N ILE A 148 9.58 13.76 14.04
CA ILE A 148 9.98 13.51 15.43
C ILE A 148 10.51 14.79 16.07
N LEU A 149 11.44 15.50 15.43
CA LEU A 149 12.01 16.75 15.95
C LEU A 149 10.91 17.79 16.22
N TYR A 150 9.95 17.93 15.31
CA TYR A 150 8.80 18.80 15.52
C TYR A 150 7.93 18.35 16.69
N ALA A 151 7.66 17.04 16.82
CA ALA A 151 6.93 16.50 17.97
C ALA A 151 7.68 16.72 19.30
N ARG A 152 9.02 16.81 19.27
CA ARG A 152 9.88 17.17 20.40
C ARG A 152 9.92 18.67 20.72
N GLY A 153 9.27 19.51 19.91
CA GLY A 153 9.24 20.95 20.10
C GLY A 153 10.24 21.74 19.26
N ASP A 154 11.01 21.11 18.36
CA ASP A 154 11.87 21.85 17.43
C ASP A 154 11.02 22.64 16.43
N ARG A 155 11.39 23.91 16.23
CA ARG A 155 10.73 24.86 15.34
C ARG A 155 11.73 25.58 14.44
N SER A 156 12.92 25.01 14.27
CA SER A 156 13.91 25.49 13.30
C SER A 156 13.32 25.58 11.90
N SER A 157 13.81 26.53 11.08
CA SER A 157 13.35 26.68 9.69
C SER A 157 13.51 25.39 8.89
N SER A 158 14.63 24.69 9.07
CA SER A 158 14.88 23.39 8.43
C SER A 158 13.81 22.35 8.74
N THR A 159 13.36 22.26 10.00
CA THR A 159 12.33 21.30 10.40
C THR A 159 10.97 21.70 9.83
N LEU A 160 10.64 23.00 9.83
CA LEU A 160 9.38 23.49 9.25
C LEU A 160 9.33 23.33 7.72
N ASP A 161 10.44 23.57 7.02
CA ASP A 161 10.56 23.38 5.58
C ASP A 161 10.40 21.90 5.20
N ALA A 162 11.04 21.00 5.95
CA ALA A 162 10.88 19.57 5.77
C ALA A 162 9.42 19.12 5.98
N LEU A 163 8.72 19.67 6.99
CA LEU A 163 7.29 19.40 7.19
C LEU A 163 6.41 19.94 6.07
N ALA A 164 6.73 21.11 5.52
CA ALA A 164 6.00 21.65 4.37
C ALA A 164 6.16 20.74 3.15
N GLN A 165 7.38 20.24 2.91
CA GLN A 165 7.65 19.26 1.86
C GLN A 165 6.87 17.95 2.08
N ILE A 166 6.84 17.42 3.32
CA ILE A 166 6.05 16.23 3.66
C ILE A 166 4.58 16.44 3.31
N ARG A 167 3.99 17.58 3.70
CA ARG A 167 2.57 17.87 3.41
C ARG A 167 2.27 17.92 1.92
N ALA A 168 3.15 18.55 1.13
CA ALA A 168 3.00 18.61 -0.33
C ALA A 168 3.04 17.20 -0.95
N GLU A 169 3.99 16.37 -0.53
CA GLU A 169 4.12 14.98 -0.96
C GLU A 169 2.92 14.14 -0.57
N ARG A 170 2.43 14.28 0.68
CA ARG A 170 1.22 13.59 1.14
C ARG A 170 0.00 13.97 0.33
N SER A 171 -0.07 15.20 -0.17
CA SER A 171 -1.17 15.60 -1.05
C SER A 171 -1.18 14.85 -2.36
N THR A 172 -0.01 14.70 -2.98
CA THR A 172 0.16 13.87 -4.16
C THR A 172 -0.15 12.40 -3.87
N ASP A 173 0.34 11.86 -2.75
CA ASP A 173 0.07 10.48 -2.33
C ASP A 173 -1.44 10.21 -2.22
N LEU A 174 -2.20 11.15 -1.67
CA LEU A 174 -3.64 11.01 -1.50
C LEU A 174 -4.37 11.04 -2.84
N ALA A 175 -3.99 11.94 -3.75
CA ALA A 175 -4.58 12.02 -5.09
C ALA A 175 -4.34 10.72 -5.88
N LEU A 176 -3.12 10.19 -5.84
CA LEU A 176 -2.76 8.90 -6.46
C LEU A 176 -3.55 7.73 -5.85
N ALA A 177 -3.73 7.73 -4.53
CA ALA A 177 -4.53 6.72 -3.85
C ALA A 177 -6.02 6.79 -4.23
N GLU A 178 -6.57 7.99 -4.40
CA GLU A 178 -7.95 8.20 -4.85
C GLU A 178 -8.18 7.73 -6.28
N GLU A 179 -7.24 8.01 -7.19
CA GLU A 179 -7.28 7.51 -8.57
C GLU A 179 -7.25 5.98 -8.61
N THR A 180 -6.34 5.38 -7.83
CA THR A 180 -6.26 3.92 -7.70
C THR A 180 -7.54 3.33 -7.13
N LEU A 181 -8.10 3.95 -6.09
CA LEU A 181 -9.36 3.52 -5.49
C LEU A 181 -10.50 3.58 -6.52
N ARG A 182 -10.56 4.63 -7.34
CA ARG A 182 -11.56 4.78 -8.41
C ARG A 182 -11.44 3.65 -9.42
N ALA A 183 -10.24 3.38 -9.93
CA ALA A 183 -10.00 2.30 -10.89
C ALA A 183 -10.41 0.93 -10.34
N LEU A 184 -10.10 0.66 -9.06
CA LEU A 184 -10.51 -0.58 -8.39
C LEU A 184 -12.04 -0.66 -8.16
N LYS A 185 -12.71 0.46 -7.90
CA LYS A 185 -14.19 0.52 -7.78
C LYS A 185 -14.87 0.28 -9.12
N GLU A 186 -14.36 0.88 -10.19
CA GLU A 186 -14.85 0.65 -11.56
C GLU A 186 -14.72 -0.83 -11.93
N LEU A 187 -13.56 -1.44 -11.65
CA LEU A 187 -13.36 -2.87 -11.85
C LEU A 187 -14.35 -3.73 -11.04
N ALA A 188 -14.62 -3.33 -9.79
CA ALA A 188 -15.57 -4.04 -8.94
C ALA A 188 -17.01 -3.98 -9.47
N ALA A 189 -17.41 -2.84 -10.04
CA ALA A 189 -18.74 -2.65 -10.63
C ALA A 189 -18.91 -3.55 -11.87
N GLU A 190 -17.89 -3.65 -12.72
CA GLU A 190 -17.89 -4.53 -13.89
C GLU A 190 -18.04 -6.01 -13.52
N LEU A 191 -17.40 -6.43 -12.42
CA LEU A 191 -17.49 -7.79 -11.90
C LEU A 191 -18.82 -8.10 -11.20
N SER A 192 -19.50 -7.08 -10.69
CA SER A 192 -20.75 -7.23 -9.94
C SER A 192 -21.98 -7.33 -10.84
N GLY A 193 -21.91 -6.80 -12.07
CA GLY A 193 -22.94 -6.91 -13.11
C GLY A 193 -24.34 -6.46 -12.64
N ASP A 194 -24.77 -5.26 -13.01
CA ASP A 194 -26.04 -4.66 -12.57
C ASP A 194 -27.34 -5.41 -12.99
N SER A 195 -27.25 -6.58 -13.62
CA SER A 195 -28.38 -7.47 -13.84
C SER A 195 -27.98 -8.95 -13.85
N PRO A 196 -28.72 -9.83 -13.12
CA PRO A 196 -28.55 -11.28 -13.20
C PRO A 196 -28.65 -11.83 -14.62
N ALA A 197 -29.45 -11.19 -15.49
CA ALA A 197 -29.62 -11.59 -16.88
C ALA A 197 -28.40 -11.25 -17.75
N GLU A 198 -27.76 -10.09 -17.51
CA GLU A 198 -26.53 -9.70 -18.21
C GLU A 198 -25.30 -10.46 -17.71
N ALA A 199 -25.25 -10.78 -16.41
CA ALA A 199 -24.17 -11.60 -15.85
C ALA A 199 -24.17 -13.02 -16.45
N VAL A 200 -25.35 -13.60 -16.70
CA VAL A 200 -25.50 -14.90 -17.38
C VAL A 200 -25.14 -14.80 -18.87
N ALA A 201 -25.57 -13.74 -19.57
CA ALA A 201 -25.24 -13.52 -20.99
C ALA A 201 -23.74 -13.24 -21.24
N ARG A 202 -23.07 -12.45 -20.38
CA ARG A 202 -21.62 -12.19 -20.44
C ARG A 202 -20.80 -13.42 -20.04
N ARG A 203 -21.30 -14.24 -19.10
CA ARG A 203 -20.69 -15.55 -18.78
C ARG A 203 -20.84 -16.59 -19.89
N ALA A 204 -21.79 -16.41 -20.82
CA ALA A 204 -22.02 -17.34 -21.92
C ALA A 204 -21.14 -17.08 -23.14
N SER A 205 -20.61 -15.85 -23.35
CA SER A 205 -19.73 -15.55 -24.49
C SER A 205 -18.25 -15.62 -24.11
N ALA A 206 -17.47 -16.43 -24.85
CA ALA A 206 -16.04 -16.58 -24.63
C ALA A 206 -15.28 -15.25 -24.85
N GLY A 207 -15.74 -14.42 -25.79
CA GLY A 207 -15.16 -13.10 -26.07
C GLY A 207 -15.31 -12.11 -24.91
N SER A 208 -16.44 -12.12 -24.20
CA SER A 208 -16.66 -11.22 -23.05
C SER A 208 -15.81 -11.60 -21.84
N LYS A 209 -15.55 -12.89 -21.60
CA LYS A 209 -14.65 -13.35 -20.52
C LYS A 209 -13.20 -12.97 -20.76
N GLN A 210 -12.73 -13.09 -22.01
CA GLN A 210 -11.37 -12.73 -22.36
C GLN A 210 -11.16 -11.21 -22.24
N GLN A 211 -12.09 -10.41 -22.76
CA GLN A 211 -12.04 -8.95 -22.66
C GLN A 211 -12.06 -8.46 -21.19
N LEU A 212 -12.86 -9.08 -20.33
CA LEU A 212 -12.89 -8.79 -18.89
C LEU A 212 -11.55 -9.16 -18.23
N SER A 213 -10.96 -10.30 -18.59
CA SER A 213 -9.67 -10.74 -18.04
C SER A 213 -8.54 -9.79 -18.44
N GLU A 214 -8.50 -9.37 -19.71
CA GLU A 214 -7.52 -8.39 -20.21
C GLU A 214 -7.65 -7.05 -19.49
N ARG A 215 -8.88 -6.59 -19.26
CA ARG A 215 -9.15 -5.35 -18.51
C ARG A 215 -8.72 -5.47 -17.04
N ILE A 216 -9.04 -6.57 -16.36
CA ILE A 216 -8.54 -6.83 -15.00
C ILE A 216 -7.01 -6.75 -14.97
N VAL A 217 -6.32 -7.44 -15.90
CA VAL A 217 -4.85 -7.43 -15.94
C VAL A 217 -4.30 -6.01 -16.15
N ALA A 218 -4.90 -5.23 -17.06
CA ALA A 218 -4.49 -3.84 -17.31
C ALA A 218 -4.67 -2.96 -16.06
N THR A 219 -5.86 -2.96 -15.45
CA THR A 219 -6.16 -2.17 -14.24
C THR A 219 -5.27 -2.56 -13.06
N LEU A 220 -4.99 -3.86 -12.88
CA LEU A 220 -4.08 -4.32 -11.83
C LEU A 220 -2.63 -3.92 -12.11
N GLY A 221 -2.21 -3.85 -13.38
CA GLY A 221 -0.91 -3.34 -13.79
C GLY A 221 -0.73 -1.85 -13.51
N GLU A 222 -1.72 -1.03 -13.83
CA GLU A 222 -1.74 0.41 -13.51
C GLU A 222 -1.74 0.63 -11.98
N THR A 223 -2.55 -0.16 -11.26
CA THR A 223 -2.58 -0.14 -9.79
C THR A 223 -1.22 -0.49 -9.18
N GLU A 224 -0.49 -1.45 -9.75
CA GLU A 224 0.86 -1.80 -9.29
C GLU A 224 1.83 -0.64 -9.43
N LEU A 225 1.77 0.08 -10.56
CA LEU A 225 2.60 1.25 -10.81
C LEU A 225 2.39 2.33 -9.73
N VAL A 226 1.13 2.63 -9.41
CA VAL A 226 0.80 3.60 -8.36
C VAL A 226 1.20 3.09 -6.97
N LEU A 227 0.91 1.83 -6.65
CA LEU A 227 1.30 1.24 -5.37
C LEU A 227 2.81 1.25 -5.14
N ALA A 228 3.62 1.15 -6.20
CA ALA A 228 5.07 1.24 -6.12
C ALA A 228 5.58 2.66 -5.78
N SER A 229 4.81 3.71 -6.09
CA SER A 229 5.16 5.10 -5.76
C SER A 229 4.64 5.53 -4.39
N LEU A 230 3.54 4.95 -3.92
CA LEU A 230 2.91 5.27 -2.63
C LEU A 230 3.76 4.83 -1.43
N PRO A 231 3.76 5.61 -0.33
CA PRO A 231 4.41 5.22 0.91
C PRO A 231 3.70 4.03 1.57
N ARG A 232 4.45 3.20 2.30
CA ARG A 232 4.00 1.96 2.97
C ARG A 232 3.19 2.23 4.25
N GLY A 233 2.08 2.95 4.10
CA GLY A 233 1.11 3.24 5.16
C GLY A 233 -0.15 2.37 5.10
N ARG A 234 -1.17 2.74 5.89
CA ARG A 234 -2.47 2.04 5.95
C ARG A 234 -3.18 2.02 4.60
N ILE A 235 -3.25 3.16 3.89
CA ILE A 235 -3.90 3.27 2.58
C ILE A 235 -3.24 2.35 1.55
N HIS A 236 -1.90 2.40 1.44
CA HIS A 236 -1.15 1.49 0.56
C HIS A 236 -1.46 0.03 0.85
N GLN A 237 -1.46 -0.38 2.13
CA GLN A 237 -1.75 -1.78 2.49
C GLN A 237 -3.17 -2.21 2.09
N LEU A 238 -4.16 -1.34 2.27
CA LEU A 238 -5.55 -1.64 1.91
C LEU A 238 -5.72 -1.75 0.39
N LEU A 239 -5.17 -0.80 -0.38
CA LEU A 239 -5.20 -0.84 -1.84
C LEU A 239 -4.44 -2.05 -2.39
N ARG A 240 -3.28 -2.38 -1.83
CA ARG A 240 -2.51 -3.59 -2.16
C ARG A 240 -3.32 -4.85 -1.91
N ASN A 241 -3.96 -4.96 -0.74
CA ASN A 241 -4.80 -6.12 -0.42
C ASN A 241 -6.01 -6.24 -1.37
N ALA A 242 -6.61 -5.12 -1.78
CA ALA A 242 -7.68 -5.12 -2.78
C ALA A 242 -7.18 -5.66 -4.14
N ARG A 243 -6.04 -5.15 -4.61
CA ARG A 243 -5.38 -5.63 -5.84
C ARG A 243 -5.04 -7.12 -5.78
N ASP A 244 -4.42 -7.56 -4.69
CA ASP A 244 -4.06 -8.98 -4.50
C ASP A 244 -5.30 -9.87 -4.49
N ALA A 245 -6.38 -9.44 -3.84
CA ALA A 245 -7.66 -10.16 -3.86
C ALA A 245 -8.28 -10.22 -5.27
N PHE A 246 -8.20 -9.15 -6.08
CA PHE A 246 -8.63 -9.23 -7.49
C PHE A 246 -7.77 -10.18 -8.31
N ARG A 247 -6.44 -10.13 -8.15
CA ARG A 247 -5.51 -11.01 -8.84
C ARG A 247 -5.79 -12.47 -8.51
N ASP A 248 -5.98 -12.78 -7.23
CA ASP A 248 -6.27 -14.14 -6.78
C ASP A 248 -7.66 -14.59 -7.25
N GLY A 249 -8.64 -13.68 -7.29
CA GLY A 249 -9.95 -13.95 -7.90
C GLY A 249 -9.87 -14.29 -9.38
N LEU A 250 -9.09 -13.52 -10.16
CA LEU A 250 -8.82 -13.81 -11.57
C LEU A 250 -8.12 -15.15 -11.75
N PHE A 251 -7.12 -15.46 -10.91
CA PHE A 251 -6.44 -16.76 -10.93
C PHE A 251 -7.44 -17.92 -10.80
N TRP A 252 -8.35 -17.85 -9.83
CA TRP A 252 -9.37 -18.89 -9.62
C TRP A 252 -10.39 -18.96 -10.75
N GLN A 253 -10.81 -17.82 -11.31
CA GLN A 253 -11.71 -17.78 -12.46
C GLN A 253 -11.11 -18.44 -13.71
N LEU A 254 -9.81 -18.22 -13.97
CA LEU A 254 -9.10 -18.86 -15.06
C LEU A 254 -8.99 -20.38 -14.85
N LYS A 255 -8.89 -20.83 -13.59
CA LYS A 255 -8.88 -22.27 -13.24
C LYS A 255 -10.26 -22.94 -13.34
N ALA A 256 -11.35 -22.19 -13.14
CA ALA A 256 -12.72 -22.68 -13.33
C ALA A 256 -13.08 -22.89 -14.81
N THR A 257 -12.35 -22.24 -15.73
CA THR A 257 -12.56 -22.42 -17.16
C THR A 257 -12.04 -23.80 -17.56
N PRO A 258 -12.84 -24.68 -18.18
CA PRO A 258 -12.37 -26.00 -18.59
C PRO A 258 -11.16 -25.80 -19.49
N ALA A 259 -10.03 -26.39 -19.09
CA ALA A 259 -8.79 -26.30 -19.83
C ALA A 259 -9.03 -26.80 -21.25
N ARG A 260 -9.19 -25.87 -22.20
CA ARG A 260 -8.96 -26.20 -23.61
C ARG A 260 -7.47 -26.46 -23.70
N ALA A 261 -7.12 -27.74 -23.63
CA ALA A 261 -5.78 -28.32 -23.69
C ALA A 261 -4.66 -27.33 -24.05
N LEU A 262 -3.87 -26.92 -23.05
CA LEU A 262 -2.56 -26.32 -23.30
C LEU A 262 -1.62 -27.47 -23.69
N VAL A 263 -1.50 -27.72 -24.98
CA VAL A 263 -0.49 -28.61 -25.55
C VAL A 263 0.84 -27.86 -25.50
N VAL A 264 1.65 -28.13 -24.48
CA VAL A 264 3.06 -27.70 -24.51
C VAL A 264 3.84 -28.78 -25.25
N SER A 265 4.06 -28.58 -26.55
CA SER A 265 5.02 -29.38 -27.31
C SER A 265 6.42 -28.89 -26.96
N VAL A 266 7.14 -29.61 -26.11
CA VAL A 266 8.58 -29.39 -25.89
C VAL A 266 9.38 -30.56 -26.44
N ASN A 267 9.09 -30.92 -27.70
CA ASN A 267 9.77 -31.91 -28.56
C ASN A 267 8.87 -33.09 -28.93
N SER A 268 8.82 -33.34 -30.24
CA SER A 268 8.29 -34.54 -30.87
C SER A 268 8.84 -35.82 -30.24
N LEU A 269 7.96 -36.69 -29.72
CA LEU A 269 7.75 -38.10 -30.10
C LEU A 269 6.88 -38.78 -29.03
N ASP A 270 5.72 -39.29 -29.47
CA ASP A 270 4.78 -40.20 -28.82
C ASP A 270 4.08 -39.75 -27.52
N ALA A 271 2.91 -39.14 -27.74
CA ALA A 271 1.85 -38.79 -26.78
C ALA A 271 2.17 -37.65 -25.79
N PRO A 272 1.46 -36.51 -25.87
CA PRO A 272 1.51 -35.52 -24.81
C PRO A 272 0.97 -36.15 -23.52
N ASP A 273 1.77 -36.13 -22.45
CA ASP A 273 1.31 -36.51 -21.11
C ASP A 273 0.04 -35.70 -20.80
N PRO A 274 -1.12 -36.35 -20.55
CA PRO A 274 -2.32 -35.63 -20.21
C PRO A 274 -2.05 -34.82 -18.95
N LEU A 275 -2.25 -33.50 -19.03
CA LEU A 275 -2.19 -32.60 -17.88
C LEU A 275 -2.96 -33.25 -16.73
N ARG A 276 -2.28 -33.54 -15.61
CA ARG A 276 -2.93 -34.01 -14.39
C ARG A 276 -4.10 -33.07 -14.11
N GLN A 277 -5.32 -33.60 -14.23
CA GLN A 277 -6.49 -32.90 -13.76
C GLN A 277 -6.27 -32.68 -12.27
N VAL A 278 -6.02 -31.43 -11.89
CA VAL A 278 -6.20 -31.03 -10.52
C VAL A 278 -7.71 -31.19 -10.33
N ASN A 279 -8.14 -32.16 -9.52
CA ASN A 279 -9.55 -32.46 -9.21
C ASN A 279 -10.19 -31.30 -8.40
N LEU A 280 -10.10 -30.07 -8.91
CA LEU A 280 -10.83 -28.92 -8.44
C LEU A 280 -12.13 -28.90 -9.23
N SER A 281 -13.26 -29.08 -8.54
CA SER A 281 -14.55 -28.86 -9.19
C SER A 281 -14.63 -27.42 -9.67
N ALA A 282 -15.20 -27.18 -10.86
CA ALA A 282 -15.39 -25.83 -11.37
C ALA A 282 -16.16 -24.95 -10.35
N ASP A 283 -17.07 -25.57 -9.59
CA ASP A 283 -17.84 -24.94 -8.52
C ASP A 283 -16.98 -24.50 -7.33
N ASP A 284 -15.90 -25.21 -6.99
CA ASP A 284 -14.95 -24.78 -5.96
C ASP A 284 -14.13 -23.58 -6.43
N ALA A 285 -13.67 -23.60 -7.68
CA ALA A 285 -12.89 -22.51 -8.26
C ALA A 285 -13.74 -21.24 -8.42
N ASP A 286 -14.98 -21.35 -8.88
CA ASP A 286 -15.93 -20.23 -8.97
C ASP A 286 -16.26 -19.64 -7.59
N ARG A 287 -16.43 -20.50 -6.57
CA ARG A 287 -16.63 -20.03 -5.18
C ARG A 287 -15.40 -19.30 -4.65
N ALA A 288 -14.20 -19.82 -4.90
CA ALA A 288 -12.96 -19.18 -4.50
C ALA A 288 -12.79 -17.82 -5.19
N ALA A 289 -13.08 -17.73 -6.49
CA ALA A 289 -13.06 -16.47 -7.24
C ALA A 289 -14.00 -15.43 -6.62
N LEU A 290 -15.25 -15.83 -6.35
CA LEU A 290 -16.26 -14.95 -5.73
C LEU A 290 -15.87 -14.49 -4.32
N GLN A 291 -15.30 -15.37 -3.49
CA GLN A 291 -14.82 -15.00 -2.16
C GLN A 291 -13.71 -13.97 -2.22
N ASN A 292 -12.79 -14.11 -3.16
CA ASN A 292 -11.70 -13.16 -3.37
C ASN A 292 -12.21 -11.80 -3.85
N TRP A 293 -13.16 -11.75 -4.80
CA TRP A 293 -13.78 -10.48 -5.23
C TRP A 293 -14.53 -9.77 -4.10
N ARG A 294 -15.26 -10.51 -3.25
CA ARG A 294 -15.86 -9.96 -2.02
C ARG A 294 -14.80 -9.46 -1.05
N GLY A 295 -13.66 -10.16 -0.96
CA GLY A 295 -12.48 -9.71 -0.24
C GLY A 295 -11.99 -8.34 -0.73
N ALA A 296 -11.84 -8.19 -2.05
CA ALA A 296 -11.43 -6.95 -2.68
C ALA A 296 -12.38 -5.78 -2.34
N LEU A 297 -13.70 -5.98 -2.46
CA LEU A 297 -14.71 -5.00 -2.07
C LEU A 297 -14.60 -4.53 -0.61
N ARG A 298 -14.32 -5.45 0.32
CA ARG A 298 -14.09 -5.09 1.73
C ARG A 298 -12.86 -4.22 1.92
N PHE A 299 -11.78 -4.48 1.18
CA PHE A 299 -10.57 -3.66 1.24
C PHE A 299 -10.77 -2.30 0.57
N ILE A 300 -11.53 -2.24 -0.53
CA ILE A 300 -11.95 -0.99 -1.17
C ILE A 300 -12.73 -0.11 -0.18
N GLY A 301 -13.75 -0.65 0.50
CA GLY A 301 -14.53 0.12 1.48
C GLY A 301 -13.66 0.67 2.61
N LYS A 302 -12.75 -0.15 3.16
CA LYS A 302 -11.80 0.29 4.19
C LYS A 302 -10.80 1.34 3.68
N ALA A 303 -10.38 1.24 2.42
CA ALA A 303 -9.48 2.22 1.80
C ALA A 303 -10.19 3.56 1.60
N GLU A 304 -11.46 3.52 1.19
CA GLU A 304 -12.32 4.70 1.06
C GLU A 304 -12.50 5.43 2.39
N GLU A 305 -12.79 4.69 3.47
CA GLU A 305 -12.83 5.24 4.83
C GLU A 305 -11.48 5.88 5.23
N ALA A 306 -10.38 5.17 5.04
CA ALA A 306 -9.05 5.66 5.41
C ALA A 306 -8.62 6.90 4.60
N ILE A 307 -9.01 7.01 3.33
CA ILE A 307 -8.80 8.19 2.49
C ILE A 307 -9.67 9.35 2.98
N GLY A 308 -10.93 9.07 3.35
CA GLY A 308 -11.84 10.05 3.95
C GLY A 308 -11.29 10.63 5.26
N GLU A 309 -10.78 9.77 6.16
CA GLU A 309 -10.09 10.17 7.38
C GLU A 309 -8.88 11.09 7.07
N ALA A 310 -8.04 10.70 6.11
CA ALA A 310 -6.84 11.47 5.74
C ALA A 310 -7.17 12.83 5.11
N ARG A 311 -8.32 12.97 4.46
CA ARG A 311 -8.83 14.27 3.96
C ARG A 311 -9.28 15.18 5.09
N GLY A 312 -10.01 14.65 6.07
CA GLY A 312 -10.57 15.43 7.18
C GLY A 312 -9.53 15.96 8.17
N LEU A 313 -8.29 15.47 8.10
CA LEU A 313 -7.16 15.90 8.94
C LEU A 313 -6.34 17.05 8.34
N ARG A 314 -6.71 17.57 7.18
CA ARG A 314 -6.05 18.71 6.50
C ARG A 314 -6.89 19.96 6.54
#